data_AF-A0A9W5WVH1-F1
#
_entry.id   AF-A0A9W5WVH1-F1
#
_cell.length_a   1.000
_cell.length_b   1.000
_cell.length_c   1.000
_cell.angle_alpha   90.00
_cell.angle_beta   90.00
_cell.angle_gamma   90.00
#
_symmetry.space_group_name_H-M   'P 1'
#
loop_
_entity.id
_entity.type
_entity.pdbx_description
1 polymer ?
#
loop_
_entity_poly.entity_id
_entity_poly.type
_entity_poly.pdbx_seq_one_letter_code
_entity_poly.pdbx_strand_id
1 'polypeptide(L)'
;MEIIDNITRLLSQDVSNIEGAEDEMQKAKRIYALCEKKGIETYTLDYDEEDETDLSICTLSLVKTNGQPTVQCRFCGALALEKFLSHKCNICQLCKLTK
;
A
#
# COMPACT_ATOMS: atom_id res chain seq x y z
N MET A 1 -9.40 2.50 13.81
CA MET A 1 -10.38 2.00 12.82
C MET A 1 -9.81 2.45 11.50
N GLU A 2 -9.19 1.52 10.77
CA GLU A 2 -8.30 1.75 9.63
C GLU A 2 -8.87 2.73 8.60
N ILE A 3 -10.20 2.74 8.40
CA ILE A 3 -10.87 3.66 7.48
C ILE A 3 -10.78 5.12 7.96
N ILE A 4 -11.00 5.38 9.26
CA ILE A 4 -10.85 6.73 9.83
C ILE A 4 -9.40 7.18 9.76
N ASP A 5 -8.46 6.28 10.05
CA ASP A 5 -7.04 6.59 10.09
C ASP A 5 -6.54 6.97 8.69
N ASN A 6 -6.95 6.21 7.66
CA ASN A 6 -6.66 6.53 6.26
C ASN A 6 -7.25 7.87 5.79
N ILE A 7 -8.50 8.18 6.16
CA ILE A 7 -9.12 9.46 5.77
C ILE A 7 -8.44 10.62 6.51
N THR A 8 -8.06 10.44 7.77
CA THR A 8 -7.31 11.44 8.54
C THR A 8 -5.99 11.77 7.85
N ARG A 9 -5.27 10.74 7.40
CA ARG A 9 -4.01 10.89 6.64
C ARG A 9 -4.21 11.57 5.29
N LEU A 10 -5.30 11.28 4.58
CA LEU A 10 -5.65 11.98 3.34
C LEU A 10 -5.91 13.47 3.62
N LEU A 11 -6.68 13.76 4.67
CA LEU A 11 -7.05 15.12 5.04
C LEU A 11 -5.88 15.98 5.55
N SER A 12 -4.78 15.35 5.97
CA SER A 12 -3.56 16.05 6.41
C SER A 12 -2.58 16.37 5.28
N GLN A 13 -2.81 15.89 4.04
CA GLN A 13 -1.95 16.19 2.91
C GLN A 13 -2.10 17.64 2.43
N ASP A 14 -0.99 18.26 2.02
CA ASP A 14 -1.04 19.52 1.27
C ASP A 14 -1.41 19.23 -0.19
N VAL A 15 -2.61 19.65 -0.58
CA VAL A 15 -3.16 19.48 -1.93
C VAL A 15 -3.35 20.80 -2.66
N SER A 16 -2.77 21.89 -2.15
CA SER A 16 -2.95 23.25 -2.69
C SER A 16 -2.59 23.40 -4.17
N ASN A 17 -1.69 22.55 -4.68
CA ASN A 17 -1.22 22.57 -6.06
C ASN A 17 -1.90 21.53 -6.98
N ILE A 18 -2.97 20.87 -6.52
CA ILE A 18 -3.65 19.83 -7.28
C ILE A 18 -5.02 20.35 -7.73
N GLU A 19 -5.19 20.48 -9.05
CA GLU A 19 -6.47 20.89 -9.65
C GLU A 19 -7.60 19.94 -9.24
N GLY A 20 -8.72 20.50 -8.78
CA GLY A 20 -9.90 19.74 -8.34
C GLY A 20 -9.78 19.07 -6.96
N ALA A 21 -8.64 19.19 -6.27
CA ALA A 21 -8.45 18.52 -4.99
C ALA A 21 -9.37 19.05 -3.87
N GLU A 22 -9.77 20.32 -3.91
CA GLU A 22 -10.66 20.89 -2.90
C GLU A 22 -12.01 20.15 -2.85
N ASP A 23 -12.61 19.86 -4.00
CA ASP A 23 -13.86 19.12 -4.10
C ASP A 23 -13.72 17.68 -3.57
N GLU A 24 -12.61 17.02 -3.87
CA GLU A 24 -12.30 15.68 -3.36
C GLU A 24 -12.09 15.69 -1.83
N MET A 25 -11.43 16.71 -1.28
CA MET A 25 -11.26 16.87 0.16
C MET A 25 -12.59 17.11 0.87
N GLN A 26 -13.54 17.81 0.25
CA GLN A 26 -14.89 17.95 0.78
C GLN A 26 -15.68 16.63 0.76
N LYS A 27 -15.42 15.73 -0.20
CA LYS A 27 -15.97 14.37 -0.18
C LYS A 27 -15.34 13.55 0.94
N ALA A 28 -14.02 13.60 1.11
CA ALA A 28 -13.31 12.91 2.18
C ALA A 28 -13.82 13.32 3.57
N LYS A 29 -14.04 14.62 3.83
CA LYS A 29 -14.66 15.12 5.08
C LYS A 29 -16.04 14.54 5.35
N ARG A 30 -16.87 14.39 4.30
CA ARG A 30 -18.20 13.78 4.42
C ARG A 30 -18.13 12.30 4.76
N ILE A 31 -17.20 11.57 4.15
CA ILE A 31 -16.96 10.15 4.45
C ILE A 31 -16.47 10.00 5.89
N TYR A 32 -15.51 10.82 6.32
CA TYR A 32 -15.00 10.84 7.70
C TYR A 32 -16.13 10.97 8.72
N ALA A 33 -17.01 11.98 8.56
CA ALA A 33 -18.12 12.22 9.47
C ALA A 33 -19.16 11.08 9.50
N LEU A 34 -19.28 10.29 8.42
CA LEU A 34 -20.11 9.09 8.40
C LEU A 34 -19.45 7.94 9.15
N CYS A 35 -18.15 7.73 8.92
CA CYS A 35 -17.36 6.71 9.60
C CYS A 35 -17.30 6.94 11.12
N GLU A 36 -17.18 8.19 11.60
CA GLU A 36 -17.21 8.49 13.04
C GLU A 36 -18.54 8.08 13.71
N LYS A 37 -19.66 8.15 12.98
CA LYS A 37 -20.99 7.88 13.54
C LYS A 37 -21.40 6.42 13.45
N LYS A 38 -20.97 5.73 12.40
CA LYS A 38 -21.50 4.41 12.01
C LYS A 38 -20.45 3.44 11.48
N GLY A 39 -19.18 3.82 11.47
CA GLY A 39 -18.10 2.98 10.95
C GLY A 39 -17.94 1.71 11.77
N ILE A 40 -17.93 0.58 11.08
CA ILE A 40 -17.64 -0.74 11.65
C ILE A 40 -16.79 -1.48 10.63
N GLU A 41 -15.66 -2.01 11.08
CA GLU A 41 -14.86 -2.95 10.30
C GLU A 41 -15.55 -4.31 10.30
N THR A 42 -16.07 -4.71 9.14
CA THR A 42 -16.78 -5.99 9.00
C THR A 42 -15.83 -7.17 8.81
N TYR A 43 -14.65 -6.91 8.26
CA TYR A 43 -13.64 -7.91 7.94
C TYR A 43 -12.29 -7.44 8.45
N THR A 44 -11.51 -8.37 8.99
CA THR A 44 -10.11 -8.14 9.33
C THR A 44 -9.29 -8.17 8.04
N LEU A 45 -8.49 -7.14 7.82
CA LEU A 45 -7.53 -7.08 6.73
C LEU A 45 -6.17 -7.60 7.19
N ASP A 46 -5.36 -8.12 6.26
CA ASP A 46 -3.93 -8.31 6.52
C ASP A 46 -3.27 -6.94 6.35
N TYR A 47 -3.47 -6.06 7.32
CA TYR A 47 -2.95 -4.71 7.41
C TYR A 47 -2.94 -4.28 8.87
N ASP A 48 -1.80 -3.85 9.38
CA ASP A 48 -1.62 -3.40 10.75
C ASP A 48 -0.94 -2.01 10.75
N GLU A 49 -1.03 -1.25 11.86
CA GLU A 49 -0.46 0.10 11.96
C GLU A 49 1.07 0.13 11.67
N GLU A 50 1.79 -0.94 12.00
CA GLU A 50 3.24 -1.06 11.74
C GLU A 50 3.56 -1.04 10.22
N ASP A 51 2.64 -1.50 9.38
CA ASP A 51 2.77 -1.46 7.92
C ASP A 51 2.81 -0.01 7.39
N GLU A 52 2.37 0.98 8.15
CA GLU A 52 2.53 2.37 7.73
C GLU A 52 3.99 2.80 7.65
N THR A 53 4.85 2.17 8.45
CA THR A 53 6.27 2.55 8.57
C THR A 53 7.19 1.69 7.73
N ASP A 54 6.92 0.38 7.62
CA ASP A 54 7.81 -0.57 6.93
C ASP A 54 7.03 -1.71 6.24
N LEU A 55 6.23 -1.35 5.23
CA LEU A 55 5.52 -2.32 4.40
C LEU A 55 6.37 -2.79 3.22
N SER A 56 6.87 -4.03 3.33
CA SER A 56 7.52 -4.74 2.23
C SER A 56 6.56 -5.67 1.49
N ILE A 57 6.29 -5.40 0.22
CA ILE A 57 5.36 -6.18 -0.62
C ILE A 57 6.11 -6.94 -1.72
N CYS A 58 5.77 -8.22 -1.89
CA CYS A 58 6.21 -9.01 -3.03
C CYS A 58 5.53 -8.55 -4.32
N THR A 59 6.31 -8.05 -5.29
CA THR A 59 5.81 -7.54 -6.58
C THR A 59 5.23 -8.59 -7.53
N LEU A 60 5.36 -9.88 -7.20
CA LEU A 60 4.77 -10.98 -7.98
C LEU A 60 3.44 -11.48 -7.41
N SER A 61 3.31 -11.57 -6.08
CA SER A 61 2.11 -12.10 -5.44
C SER A 61 1.24 -11.05 -4.76
N LEU A 62 1.72 -9.80 -4.64
CA LEU A 62 1.03 -8.70 -3.98
C LEU A 62 0.64 -9.02 -2.53
N VAL A 63 1.50 -9.78 -1.85
CA VAL A 63 1.37 -10.10 -0.41
C VAL A 63 2.55 -9.49 0.34
N LYS A 64 2.34 -9.19 1.63
CA LYS A 64 3.43 -8.79 2.52
C LYS A 64 4.53 -9.86 2.55
N THR A 65 5.77 -9.43 2.72
CA THR A 65 6.88 -10.37 2.87
C THR A 65 6.90 -11.01 4.25
N ASN A 66 6.42 -10.34 5.30
CA ASN A 66 6.35 -10.83 6.68
C ASN A 66 7.67 -11.47 7.15
N GLY A 67 8.80 -10.82 6.84
CA GLY A 67 10.15 -11.31 7.16
C GLY A 67 10.60 -12.55 6.39
N GLN A 68 9.80 -13.07 5.45
CA GLN A 68 10.20 -14.19 4.60
C GLN A 68 11.39 -13.80 3.72
N PRO A 69 12.23 -14.78 3.32
CA PRO A 69 13.36 -14.51 2.44
C PRO A 69 12.90 -13.86 1.12
N THR A 70 13.62 -12.82 0.71
CA THR A 70 13.33 -12.04 -0.48
C THR A 70 14.49 -12.03 -1.46
N VAL A 71 14.19 -11.69 -2.71
CA VAL A 71 15.14 -11.42 -3.78
C VAL A 71 14.75 -10.09 -4.44
N GLN A 72 15.75 -9.26 -4.75
CA GLN A 72 15.55 -8.01 -5.48
C GLN A 72 15.99 -8.15 -6.93
N CYS A 73 15.19 -7.59 -7.84
CA CYS A 73 15.58 -7.47 -9.23
C CYS A 73 16.84 -6.59 -9.34
N ARG A 74 17.93 -7.14 -9.88
CA ARG A 74 19.22 -6.43 -10.05
C ARG A 74 19.15 -5.23 -11.01
N PHE A 75 18.08 -5.10 -11.79
CA PHE A 75 17.88 -3.99 -12.72
C PHE A 75 17.00 -2.88 -12.16
N CYS A 76 15.78 -3.18 -11.69
CA CYS A 76 14.83 -2.16 -11.24
C CYS A 76 14.61 -2.11 -9.71
N GLY A 77 15.29 -2.96 -8.93
CA GLY A 77 15.15 -3.00 -7.47
C GLY A 77 13.87 -3.65 -6.95
N ALA A 78 12.94 -4.06 -7.82
CA ALA A 78 11.68 -4.68 -7.42
C ALA A 78 11.89 -5.89 -6.50
N LEU A 79 11.18 -5.91 -5.38
CA LEU A 79 11.25 -6.94 -4.35
C LEU A 79 10.30 -8.10 -4.66
N ALA A 80 10.74 -9.34 -4.48
CA ALA A 80 9.91 -10.53 -4.58
C ALA A 80 10.28 -11.55 -3.50
N LEU A 81 9.36 -12.44 -3.15
CA LEU A 81 9.66 -13.59 -2.30
C LEU A 81 10.64 -14.53 -3.00
N GLU A 82 11.56 -15.12 -2.24
CA GLU A 82 12.60 -16.01 -2.78
C GLU A 82 12.02 -17.25 -3.50
N LYS A 83 10.79 -17.66 -3.15
CA LYS A 83 10.06 -18.72 -3.89
C LYS A 83 9.85 -18.42 -5.38
N PHE A 84 9.99 -17.15 -5.78
CA PHE A 84 9.95 -16.70 -7.18
C PHE A 84 11.32 -16.56 -7.82
N LEU A 85 12.39 -17.09 -7.22
CA LEU A 85 13.67 -17.22 -7.89
C LEU A 85 13.51 -17.85 -9.27
N SER A 86 14.37 -17.45 -10.18
CA SER A 86 14.32 -17.82 -11.59
C SER A 86 13.09 -17.36 -12.39
N HIS A 87 12.12 -16.69 -11.79
CA HIS A 87 11.03 -16.06 -12.54
C HIS A 87 11.52 -14.76 -13.17
N LYS A 88 10.82 -14.34 -14.23
CA LYS A 88 11.02 -13.01 -14.82
C LYS A 88 10.45 -11.95 -13.87
N CYS A 89 11.18 -10.88 -13.63
CA CYS A 89 10.73 -9.78 -12.79
C CYS A 89 9.43 -9.17 -13.38
N ASN A 90 8.37 -9.10 -12.57
CA ASN A 90 7.07 -8.66 -13.04
C ASN A 90 7.00 -7.15 -13.32
N ILE A 91 7.89 -6.37 -12.70
CA ILE A 91 7.95 -4.91 -12.85
C ILE A 91 8.66 -4.53 -14.15
N CYS A 92 9.93 -4.90 -14.31
CA CYS A 92 10.69 -4.49 -15.49
C CYS A 92 10.41 -5.37 -16.71
N GLN A 93 10.00 -6.63 -16.52
CA GLN A 93 9.85 -7.60 -17.60
C GLN A 93 11.12 -7.75 -18.47
N LEU A 94 12.30 -7.56 -17.88
CA LEU A 94 13.59 -7.70 -18.57
C LEU A 94 14.50 -8.71 -17.88
N CYS A 95 14.68 -8.61 -16.56
CA CYS A 95 15.59 -9.47 -15.81
C CYS A 95 14.92 -10.70 -15.20
N LYS A 96 15.68 -11.78 -15.12
CA LYS A 96 15.36 -12.96 -14.29
C LYS A 96 15.77 -12.65 -12.84
N LEU A 97 14.93 -13.04 -11.87
CA LEU A 97 15.22 -12.91 -10.46
C LEU A 97 16.28 -13.94 -10.05
N THR A 98 17.44 -13.45 -9.64
CA THR A 98 18.59 -14.27 -9.19
C THR A 98 19.09 -13.72 -7.85
N LYS A 99 19.74 -14.58 -7.05
CA LYS A 99 20.46 -14.14 -5.85
C LYS A 99 21.60 -13.19 -6.21
#